data_AF-A0A8X6RJ95-F1
#
_entry.id   AF-A0A8X6RJ95-F1
#
_cell.length_a   1.000
_cell.length_b   1.000
_cell.length_c   1.000
_cell.angle_alpha   90.00
_cell.angle_beta   90.00
_cell.angle_gamma   90.00
#
_symmetry.space_group_name_H-M   'P 1'
#
loop_
_entity.id
_entity.type
_entity.pdbx_description
1 polymer ?
#
loop_
_entity_poly.entity_id
_entity_poly.type
_entity_poly.pdbx_seq_one_letter_code
_entity_poly.pdbx_strand_id
1 'polypeptide(L)'
;MEQQIAELLRQNQELIQALQNRDHSCSHKITIRSGEITNYVAKLKLKPGVKPMFCRIRTAPFAIKGRVENKIDRLERMDIIEKVESSEWATPVVPVVKTDGSLIY
;
A
#
# COMPACT_ATOMS: atom_id res chain seq x y z
N MET A 1 -12.27 -20.83 -36.10
CA MET A 1 -11.48 -21.15 -34.90
C MET A 1 -10.41 -20.09 -34.65
N GLU A 2 -9.51 -19.84 -35.61
CA GLU A 2 -8.42 -18.86 -35.46
C GLU A 2 -8.87 -17.43 -35.13
N GLN A 3 -9.98 -16.95 -35.69
CA GLN A 3 -10.53 -15.63 -35.33
C GLN A 3 -10.86 -15.50 -33.83
N GLN A 4 -11.35 -16.57 -33.19
CA GLN A 4 -11.62 -16.59 -31.75
C GLN A 4 -10.33 -16.47 -30.92
N ILE A 5 -9.24 -17.03 -31.42
CA ILE A 5 -7.91 -16.99 -30.78
C ILE A 5 -7.29 -15.60 -30.96
N ALA A 6 -7.42 -14.99 -32.15
CA ALA A 6 -6.99 -13.62 -32.41
C ALA A 6 -7.77 -12.59 -31.55
N GLU A 7 -9.08 -12.78 -31.41
CA GLU A 7 -9.95 -11.98 -30.53
C GLU A 7 -9.49 -12.08 -29.07
N LEU A 8 -9.24 -13.28 -28.55
CA LEU A 8 -8.72 -13.51 -27.20
C LEU A 8 -7.33 -12.90 -26.98
N LEU A 9 -6.42 -13.02 -27.94
CA LEU A 9 -5.09 -12.41 -27.86
C LEU A 9 -5.18 -10.88 -27.81
N ARG A 10 -6.03 -10.29 -28.65
CA ARG A 10 -6.28 -8.85 -28.66
C ARG A 10 -6.89 -8.37 -27.35
N GLN A 11 -7.92 -9.04 -26.84
CA GLN A 11 -8.56 -8.71 -25.56
C GLN A 11 -7.57 -8.83 -24.38
N ASN A 12 -6.71 -9.85 -24.37
CA ASN A 12 -5.63 -9.99 -23.39
C ASN A 12 -4.61 -8.85 -23.49
N GLN A 13 -4.28 -8.40 -24.71
CA GLN A 13 -3.33 -7.31 -24.93
C GLN A 13 -3.92 -5.95 -24.51
N GLU A 14 -5.21 -5.70 -24.77
CA GLU A 14 -5.96 -4.54 -24.27
C GLU A 14 -6.06 -4.56 -22.73
N LEU A 15 -6.28 -5.73 -22.10
CA LEU A 15 -6.28 -5.90 -20.64
C LEU A 15 -4.90 -5.62 -20.02
N ILE A 16 -3.81 -6.11 -20.62
CA ILE A 16 -2.45 -5.84 -20.16
C ILE A 16 -2.15 -4.33 -20.24
N GLN A 17 -2.54 -3.67 -21.33
CA GLN A 17 -2.38 -2.22 -21.47
C GLN A 17 -3.22 -1.45 -20.44
N ALA A 18 -4.44 -1.91 -20.15
CA ALA A 18 -5.28 -1.33 -19.11
C ALA A 18 -4.70 -1.51 -17.69
N LEU A 19 -4.06 -2.65 -17.39
CA LEU A 19 -3.36 -2.86 -16.12
C LEU A 19 -2.11 -1.98 -16.00
N GLN A 20 -1.36 -1.78 -17.10
CA GLN A 20 -0.22 -0.85 -17.16
C GLN A 20 -0.65 0.63 -17.04
N ASN A 21 -1.87 0.98 -17.46
CA ASN A 21 -2.40 2.34 -17.39
C ASN A 21 -3.19 2.65 -16.10
N ARG A 22 -3.48 1.65 -15.25
CA ARG A 22 -3.96 1.90 -13.88
C ARG A 22 -2.80 2.49 -13.09
N ASP A 23 -2.93 3.75 -12.67
CA ASP A 23 -1.97 4.48 -11.85
C ASP A 23 -1.35 3.55 -10.77
N HIS A 24 -0.10 3.13 -10.97
CA HIS A 24 0.65 2.33 -9.98
C HIS A 24 1.01 3.15 -8.73
N SER A 25 0.61 4.43 -8.72
CA SER A 25 0.58 5.24 -7.52
C SER A 25 -0.43 4.62 -6.56
N CYS A 26 0.08 4.16 -5.41
CA CYS A 26 -0.71 4.01 -4.19
C CYS A 26 -1.21 5.39 -3.71
N SER A 27 -2.11 6.00 -4.49
CA SER A 27 -2.78 7.27 -4.21
C SER A 27 -3.94 7.07 -3.21
N HIS A 28 -3.66 6.35 -2.13
CA HIS A 28 -4.55 6.23 -0.99
C HIS A 28 -4.60 7.57 -0.24
N LYS A 29 -5.76 7.88 0.33
CA LYS A 29 -6.09 9.24 0.79
C LYS A 29 -5.47 9.46 2.17
N ILE A 30 -4.43 10.28 2.25
CA ILE A 30 -3.85 10.67 3.55
C ILE A 30 -4.67 11.80 4.19
N THR A 31 -5.24 11.55 5.36
CA THR A 31 -6.00 12.50 6.20
C THR A 31 -5.83 12.07 7.68
N ILE A 32 -6.72 12.29 8.65
CA ILE A 32 -7.17 13.59 9.17
C ILE A 32 -6.01 14.22 10.03
N ARG A 33 -6.26 15.17 10.94
CA ARG A 33 -5.31 16.28 11.20
C ARG A 33 -4.79 16.42 12.64
N SER A 34 -3.48 16.62 12.72
CA SER A 34 -2.94 17.95 13.05
C SER A 34 -1.72 18.21 12.15
N GLY A 35 -1.66 19.37 11.47
CA GLY A 35 -0.57 19.69 10.52
C GLY A 35 -0.80 19.31 9.04
N GLU A 36 -2.04 19.23 8.57
CA GLU A 36 -2.33 18.94 7.14
C GLU A 36 -2.03 20.13 6.22
N ILE A 37 -1.45 19.84 5.05
CA ILE A 37 -1.38 20.77 3.91
C ILE A 37 -2.66 20.61 3.07
N THR A 38 -3.61 21.52 3.21
CA THR A 38 -4.86 21.50 2.45
C THR A 38 -4.62 21.74 0.95
N ASN A 39 -5.42 21.09 0.10
CA ASN A 39 -5.44 21.26 -1.36
C ASN A 39 -4.26 20.66 -2.15
N TYR A 40 -3.34 19.92 -1.51
CA TYR A 40 -2.24 19.25 -2.20
C TYR A 40 -2.34 17.73 -2.06
N VAL A 41 -2.19 17.01 -3.18
CA VAL A 41 -2.10 15.53 -3.21
C VAL A 41 -0.72 15.14 -3.67
N ALA A 42 0.03 14.46 -2.80
CA ALA A 42 1.34 13.91 -3.15
C ALA A 42 1.17 12.74 -4.14
N LYS A 43 1.89 12.78 -5.27
CA LYS A 43 1.96 11.66 -6.23
C LYS A 43 3.37 11.09 -6.26
N LEU A 44 3.49 9.80 -5.97
CA LEU A 44 4.77 9.08 -6.02
C LEU A 44 5.04 8.60 -7.46
N LYS A 45 6.10 9.11 -8.09
CA LYS A 45 6.55 8.64 -9.41
C LYS A 45 7.57 7.53 -9.25
N LEU A 46 7.25 6.33 -9.74
CA LEU A 46 8.16 5.20 -9.80
C LEU A 46 9.17 5.38 -10.95
N LYS A 47 10.34 4.74 -10.83
CA LYS A 47 11.31 4.65 -11.93
C LYS A 47 10.78 3.68 -13.00
N PRO A 48 11.09 3.88 -14.30
CA PRO A 48 10.71 2.92 -15.35
C PRO A 48 11.23 1.50 -15.04
N GLY A 49 10.42 0.49 -15.37
CA GLY A 49 10.78 -0.93 -15.19
C GLY A 49 10.72 -1.47 -13.75
N VAL A 50 10.31 -0.65 -12.77
CA VAL A 50 10.06 -1.09 -11.39
C VAL A 50 8.88 -2.06 -11.35
N LYS A 51 9.06 -3.21 -10.69
CA LYS A 51 8.03 -4.24 -10.48
C LYS A 51 7.50 -4.17 -9.03
N PRO A 52 6.20 -4.42 -8.81
CA PRO A 52 5.64 -4.59 -7.46
C PRO A 52 6.36 -5.67 -6.65
N MET A 53 6.43 -5.45 -5.34
CA MET A 53 7.00 -6.41 -4.40
C MET A 53 6.07 -6.60 -3.20
N PHE A 54 5.60 -7.83 -3.02
CA PHE A 54 4.86 -8.26 -1.84
C PHE A 54 5.79 -9.03 -0.90
N CYS A 55 6.21 -8.40 0.19
CA CYS A 55 7.05 -9.03 1.21
C CYS A 55 6.19 -9.81 2.21
N ARG A 56 6.55 -11.07 2.49
CA ARG A 56 5.93 -11.84 3.59
C ARG A 56 6.11 -11.10 4.93
N ILE A 57 5.01 -10.99 5.67
CA ILE A 57 4.97 -10.34 6.99
C ILE A 57 6.00 -10.96 7.95
N ARG A 58 6.54 -10.14 8.86
CA ARG A 58 7.43 -10.58 9.94
C ARG A 58 6.62 -10.73 11.23
N THR A 59 6.83 -11.83 11.94
CA THR A 59 6.17 -12.06 13.24
C THR A 59 6.72 -11.07 14.27
N ALA A 60 5.87 -10.19 14.79
CA ALA A 60 6.24 -9.33 15.90
C ALA A 60 6.41 -10.15 17.19
N PRO A 61 7.43 -9.89 18.03
CA PRO A 61 7.56 -10.49 19.36
C PRO A 61 6.29 -10.27 20.20
N PHE A 62 5.86 -11.31 20.93
CA PHE A 62 4.61 -11.30 21.70
C PHE A 62 4.49 -10.08 22.63
N ALA A 63 5.58 -9.73 23.32
CA ALA A 63 5.64 -8.59 24.25
C ALA A 63 5.36 -7.21 23.63
N ILE A 64 5.47 -7.06 22.29
CA ILE A 64 5.18 -5.80 21.60
C ILE A 64 3.96 -5.88 20.69
N LYS A 65 3.43 -7.08 20.40
CA LYS A 65 2.32 -7.31 19.46
C LYS A 65 1.11 -6.40 19.76
N GLY A 66 0.57 -6.45 20.97
CA GLY A 66 -0.58 -5.63 21.36
C GLY A 66 -0.30 -4.11 21.34
N ARG A 67 0.96 -3.68 21.50
CA ARG A 67 1.34 -2.26 21.37
C ARG A 67 1.37 -1.81 19.90
N VAL A 68 1.70 -2.72 18.97
CA VAL A 68 1.63 -2.47 17.53
C VAL A 68 0.17 -2.39 17.08
N GLU A 69 -0.67 -3.36 17.46
CA GLU A 69 -2.09 -3.43 17.12
C GLU A 69 -2.84 -2.16 17.57
N ASN A 70 -2.82 -1.83 18.86
CA ASN A 70 -3.44 -0.61 19.42
C ASN A 70 -3.04 0.70 18.70
N LYS A 71 -1.84 0.72 18.11
CA LYS A 71 -1.24 1.90 17.49
C LYS A 71 -1.58 1.97 15.99
N ILE A 72 -1.74 0.82 15.30
CA ILE A 72 -2.38 0.73 13.98
C ILE A 72 -3.85 1.16 14.10
N ASP A 73 -4.60 0.60 15.04
CA ASP A 73 -6.01 0.95 15.29
C ASP A 73 -6.19 2.45 15.56
N ARG A 74 -5.19 3.08 16.21
CA ARG A 74 -5.19 4.52 16.45
C ARG A 74 -4.95 5.32 15.18
N LEU A 75 -4.08 4.87 14.27
CA LEU A 75 -3.86 5.56 13.00
C LEU A 75 -5.09 5.46 12.09
N GLU A 76 -5.73 4.29 12.04
CA GLU A 76 -6.97 4.08 11.28
C GLU A 76 -8.11 4.94 11.84
N ARG A 77 -8.29 5.01 13.17
CA ARG A 77 -9.23 5.95 13.82
C ARG A 77 -8.86 7.44 13.70
N MET A 78 -7.67 7.76 13.19
CA MET A 78 -7.25 9.12 12.84
C MET A 78 -7.30 9.35 11.32
N ASP A 79 -7.79 8.37 10.55
CA ASP A 79 -7.84 8.32 9.08
C ASP A 79 -6.46 8.52 8.38
N ILE A 80 -5.36 8.31 9.13
CA ILE A 80 -3.98 8.45 8.62
C ILE A 80 -3.60 7.28 7.71
N ILE A 81 -4.17 6.12 7.97
CA ILE A 81 -4.06 4.90 7.15
C ILE A 81 -5.47 4.33 6.95
N GLU A 82 -5.66 3.62 5.84
CA GLU A 82 -6.90 2.91 5.53
C GLU A 82 -6.61 1.43 5.24
N LYS A 83 -7.52 0.53 5.61
CA LYS A 83 -7.45 -0.88 5.24
C LYS A 83 -7.69 -1.04 3.73
N VAL A 84 -6.81 -1.79 3.07
CA VAL A 84 -6.93 -2.15 1.65
C VAL A 84 -7.14 -3.67 1.53
N GLU A 85 -8.14 -4.10 0.75
CA GLU A 85 -8.46 -5.54 0.60
C GLU A 85 -7.37 -6.34 -0.15
N SER A 86 -6.67 -5.72 -1.10
CA SER A 86 -5.52 -6.35 -1.77
C SER A 86 -4.56 -5.31 -2.35
N SER A 87 -3.27 -5.66 -2.43
CA SER A 87 -2.22 -4.82 -3.00
C SER A 87 -1.10 -5.69 -3.55
N GLU A 88 -0.54 -5.34 -4.70
CA GLU A 88 0.69 -5.96 -5.22
C GLU A 88 1.95 -5.50 -4.47
N TRP A 89 1.83 -4.42 -3.70
CA TRP A 89 2.86 -3.81 -2.87
C TRP A 89 2.61 -4.10 -1.40
N ALA A 90 3.56 -4.75 -0.72
CA ALA A 90 3.53 -4.89 0.74
C ALA A 90 4.95 -4.94 1.30
N THR A 91 5.17 -4.22 2.40
CA THR A 91 6.40 -4.27 3.20
C THR A 91 6.03 -4.59 4.65
N PRO A 92 6.85 -5.38 5.38
CA PRO A 92 6.56 -5.69 6.77
C PRO A 92 6.77 -4.44 7.63
N VAL A 93 5.83 -4.15 8.54
CA VAL A 93 6.03 -3.14 9.59
C VAL A 93 7.15 -3.62 10.53
N VAL A 94 8.14 -2.76 10.78
CA VAL A 94 9.26 -3.03 11.70
C VAL A 94 9.14 -2.11 12.91
N PRO A 95 8.47 -2.54 13.99
CA PRO A 95 8.27 -1.70 15.17
C PRO A 95 9.58 -1.50 15.94
N VAL A 96 9.95 -0.25 16.19
CA VAL A 96 11.10 0.11 17.03
C VAL A 96 10.61 0.66 18.37
N VAL A 97 11.10 0.08 19.46
CA VAL A 97 10.84 0.57 20.82
C VAL A 97 11.84 1.68 21.15
N LYS A 98 11.34 2.86 21.49
CA LYS A 98 12.16 3.98 21.97
C LYS A 98 12.51 3.83 23.46
N THR A 99 13.50 4.61 23.89
CA THR A 99 13.92 4.73 25.30
C THR A 99 12.81 5.21 26.24
N ASP A 100 11.86 5.99 25.74
CA ASP A 100 10.66 6.45 26.47
C ASP A 100 9.55 5.38 26.56
N GLY A 101 9.77 4.18 26.03
CA GLY A 101 8.77 3.11 26.00
C GLY A 101 7.67 3.32 24.96
N SER A 102 7.76 4.31 24.06
CA SER A 102 6.88 4.44 22.91
C SER A 102 7.30 3.52 21.75
N LEU A 103 6.41 3.36 20.75
CA LEU A 103 6.73 2.71 19.47
C LEU A 103 6.83 3.76 18.37
N ILE A 104 7.84 3.60 17.52
CA ILE A 104 7.94 4.26 16.21
C ILE A 104 7.98 3.24 15.08
N TYR A 105 7.60 3.73 13.91
CA TYR A 105 7.62 3.15 12.58
C TYR A 105 7.52 4.29 11.57
#